data_AF-A0A1G3L4E1-F1
#
_entry.id   AF-A0A1G3L4E1-F1
#
_cell.length_a   1.000
_cell.length_b   1.000
_cell.length_c   1.000
_cell.angle_alpha   90.00
_cell.angle_beta   90.00
_cell.angle_gamma   90.00
#
_symmetry.space_group_name_H-M   'P 1'
#
loop_
_entity.id
_entity.type
_entity.pdbx_description
1 polymer ?
#
loop_
_entity_poly.entity_id
_entity_poly.type
_entity_poly.pdbx_seq_one_letter_code
_entity_poly.pdbx_strand_id
1 'polypeptide(L)'
;MKSYFIFIFLLVLNFFVFSDNTSDLTENWIKNKIISRQQSADKGNKSELRIKDSDLIYELQKKDFKNIEPLVASYLYKIIIENKKLVDVNNVQDALDVLESRFQDKTYFITYASDLTRFEIIYNPFVIKKVWQGFRKNLAGYDDKIFKGFEAVYRATGLFLFNKQEYGSDYVIPEFIAFLREYINLVTSGKIKDTQRARIISICQEMGLNSKKQSDFQRYLGGEELKQEFFYYAQEAFGK
;
A
#
# COMPACT_ATOMS: atom_id res chain seq x y z
N MET A 1 57.73 -5.12 2.39
CA MET A 1 56.69 -5.36 3.43
C MET A 1 55.55 -4.34 3.46
N LYS A 2 55.75 -3.05 3.14
CA LYS A 2 54.67 -2.03 3.20
C LYS A 2 53.60 -2.11 2.08
N SER A 3 53.96 -2.56 0.88
CA SER A 3 53.04 -2.58 -0.27
C SER A 3 51.97 -3.69 -0.22
N TYR A 4 52.31 -4.85 0.36
CA TYR A 4 51.35 -5.95 0.57
C TYR A 4 50.25 -5.57 1.58
N PHE A 5 50.59 -4.75 2.58
CA PHE A 5 49.64 -4.30 3.60
C PHE A 5 48.57 -3.37 3.01
N ILE A 6 48.95 -2.48 2.09
CA ILE A 6 48.02 -1.59 1.39
C ILE A 6 47.10 -2.41 0.46
N PHE A 7 47.65 -3.42 -0.23
CA PHE A 7 46.87 -4.27 -1.11
C PHE A 7 45.87 -5.15 -0.35
N ILE A 8 46.29 -5.72 0.79
CA ILE A 8 45.40 -6.46 1.70
C ILE A 8 44.35 -5.53 2.30
N PHE A 9 44.72 -4.31 2.70
CA PHE A 9 43.78 -3.34 3.25
C PHE A 9 42.74 -2.89 2.21
N LEU A 10 43.14 -2.69 0.95
CA LEU A 10 42.24 -2.39 -0.18
C LEU A 10 41.37 -3.60 -0.57
N LEU A 11 41.88 -4.82 -0.45
CA LEU A 11 41.11 -6.05 -0.65
C LEU A 11 40.09 -6.25 0.47
N VAL A 12 40.45 -5.99 1.73
CA VAL A 12 39.55 -6.06 2.89
C VAL A 12 38.52 -4.95 2.84
N LEU A 13 38.88 -3.73 2.38
CA LEU A 13 37.92 -2.66 2.12
C LEU A 13 36.96 -3.03 1.00
N ASN A 14 37.45 -3.58 -0.11
CA ASN A 14 36.57 -4.10 -1.16
C ASN A 14 35.71 -5.26 -0.66
N PHE A 15 36.24 -6.14 0.19
CA PHE A 15 35.46 -7.24 0.76
C PHE A 15 34.40 -6.73 1.73
N PHE A 16 34.64 -5.69 2.52
CA PHE A 16 33.60 -5.06 3.37
C PHE A 16 32.60 -4.23 2.57
N VAL A 17 33.00 -3.67 1.42
CA VAL A 17 32.12 -2.91 0.52
C VAL A 17 31.30 -3.82 -0.40
N PHE A 18 31.80 -5.04 -0.71
CA PHE A 18 31.21 -6.00 -1.66
C PHE A 18 30.92 -7.38 -1.07
N SER A 19 31.04 -7.62 0.24
CA SER A 19 30.59 -8.90 0.81
C SER A 19 29.06 -8.93 0.78
N ASP A 20 28.53 -9.44 -0.33
CA ASP A 20 27.12 -9.82 -0.51
C ASP A 20 26.71 -11.04 0.36
N ASN A 21 27.53 -11.42 1.34
CA ASN A 21 27.31 -12.57 2.23
C ASN A 21 26.78 -12.20 3.63
N THR A 22 26.35 -10.97 3.84
CA THR A 22 25.47 -10.67 4.98
C THR A 22 24.02 -10.86 4.53
N SER A 23 23.25 -11.67 5.27
CA SER A 23 21.79 -11.80 5.09
C SER A 23 21.06 -10.46 5.23
N ASP A 24 21.70 -9.50 5.88
CA ASP A 24 21.11 -8.25 6.30
C ASP A 24 21.55 -7.11 5.36
N LEU A 25 20.60 -6.24 5.04
CA LEU A 25 20.87 -5.00 4.30
C LEU A 25 21.48 -3.96 5.25
N THR A 26 22.56 -3.31 4.80
CA THR A 26 23.23 -2.26 5.58
C THR A 26 22.74 -0.87 5.19
N GLU A 27 22.87 0.08 6.11
CA GLU A 27 22.57 1.49 5.87
C GLU A 27 23.35 2.08 4.69
N ASN A 28 24.63 1.74 4.55
CA ASN A 28 25.46 2.22 3.43
C ASN A 28 24.98 1.66 2.10
N TRP A 29 24.58 0.38 2.07
CA TRP A 29 24.05 -0.24 0.87
C TRP A 29 22.78 0.49 0.40
N ILE A 30 21.82 0.76 1.29
CA ILE A 30 20.59 1.45 0.90
C ILE A 30 20.85 2.90 0.48
N LYS A 31 21.74 3.62 1.18
CA LYS A 31 22.15 4.98 0.78
C LYS A 31 22.75 5.02 -0.62
N ASN A 32 23.62 4.07 -0.95
CA ASN A 32 24.21 3.97 -2.29
C ASN A 32 23.16 3.71 -3.36
N LYS A 33 22.17 2.85 -3.08
CA LYS A 33 21.04 2.64 -3.99
C LYS A 33 20.24 3.94 -4.19
N ILE A 34 19.94 4.70 -3.12
CA ILE A 34 19.22 5.97 -3.20
C ILE A 34 19.97 6.96 -4.11
N ILE A 35 21.28 7.11 -3.92
CA ILE A 35 22.12 8.00 -4.71
C ILE A 35 22.13 7.58 -6.18
N SER A 36 22.35 6.29 -6.44
CA SER A 36 22.38 5.73 -7.80
C SER A 36 21.05 5.91 -8.53
N ARG A 37 19.93 5.74 -7.82
CA ARG A 37 18.59 6.00 -8.36
C ARG A 37 18.40 7.47 -8.68
N GLN A 38 18.77 8.38 -7.77
CA GLN A 38 18.64 9.82 -7.99
C GLN A 38 19.39 10.27 -9.24
N GLN A 39 20.61 9.78 -9.45
CA GLN A 39 21.38 10.09 -10.65
C GLN A 39 20.68 9.64 -11.95
N SER A 40 19.97 8.51 -11.93
CA SER A 40 19.18 8.06 -13.09
C SER A 40 17.91 8.89 -13.28
N ALA A 41 17.29 9.34 -12.18
CA ALA A 41 16.15 10.25 -12.20
C ALA A 41 16.51 11.59 -12.82
N ASP A 42 17.64 12.17 -12.41
CA ASP A 42 18.15 13.45 -12.91
C ASP A 42 18.49 13.38 -14.42
N LYS A 43 18.90 12.20 -14.92
CA LYS A 43 19.14 11.95 -16.35
C LYS A 43 17.86 11.64 -17.15
N GLY A 44 16.71 11.45 -16.48
CA GLY A 44 15.45 11.06 -17.12
C GLY A 44 15.45 9.64 -17.70
N ASN A 45 16.35 8.75 -17.27
CA ASN A 45 16.47 7.40 -17.82
C ASN A 45 15.42 6.45 -17.22
N LYS A 46 14.24 6.39 -17.83
CA LYS A 46 13.10 5.61 -17.31
C LYS A 46 13.40 4.11 -17.18
N SER A 47 14.06 3.52 -18.18
CA SER A 47 14.31 2.08 -18.18
C SER A 47 15.27 1.69 -17.07
N GLU A 48 16.29 2.51 -16.84
CA GLU A 48 17.26 2.26 -15.77
C GLU A 48 16.62 2.42 -14.39
N LEU A 49 15.77 3.44 -14.21
CA LEU A 49 15.00 3.61 -12.97
C LEU A 49 14.12 2.39 -12.68
N ARG A 50 13.38 1.92 -13.68
CA ARG A 50 12.50 0.74 -13.54
C ARG A 50 13.28 -0.48 -13.07
N ILE A 51 14.45 -0.73 -13.66
CA ILE A 51 15.32 -1.85 -13.28
C ILE A 51 15.85 -1.68 -11.86
N LYS A 52 16.38 -0.50 -11.52
CA LYS A 52 16.90 -0.21 -10.17
C LYS A 52 15.84 -0.37 -9.08
N ASP A 53 14.61 0.07 -9.37
CA ASP A 53 13.48 -0.03 -8.45
C ASP A 53 13.04 -1.50 -8.27
N SER A 54 12.91 -2.24 -9.39
CA SER A 54 12.61 -3.68 -9.38
C SER A 54 13.66 -4.49 -8.61
N ASP A 55 14.95 -4.24 -8.88
CA ASP A 55 16.07 -4.91 -8.21
C ASP A 55 16.07 -4.64 -6.70
N LEU A 56 15.85 -3.38 -6.29
CA LEU A 56 15.76 -3.06 -4.87
C LEU A 56 14.61 -3.81 -4.21
N ILE A 57 13.41 -3.73 -4.79
CA ILE A 57 12.21 -4.35 -4.25
C ILE A 57 12.41 -5.86 -4.08
N TYR A 58 13.00 -6.52 -5.08
CA TYR A 58 13.33 -7.93 -5.04
C TYR A 58 14.28 -8.27 -3.87
N GLU A 59 15.29 -7.43 -3.62
CA GLU A 59 16.20 -7.61 -2.48
C GLU A 59 15.48 -7.42 -1.13
N LEU A 60 14.60 -6.42 -1.03
CA LEU A 60 13.79 -6.15 0.17
C LEU A 60 12.81 -7.30 0.48
N GLN A 61 12.33 -8.00 -0.54
CA GLN A 61 11.50 -9.20 -0.34
C GLN A 61 12.30 -10.39 0.22
N LYS A 62 13.63 -10.35 0.23
CA LYS A 62 14.48 -11.48 0.63
C LYS A 62 15.26 -11.22 1.91
N LYS A 63 15.79 -10.02 2.07
CA LYS A 63 16.73 -9.68 3.14
C LYS A 63 16.04 -8.99 4.32
N ASP A 64 16.60 -9.13 5.52
CA ASP A 64 16.13 -8.39 6.69
C ASP A 64 16.67 -6.95 6.63
N PHE A 65 15.83 -6.00 7.01
CA PHE A 65 16.12 -4.57 7.03
C PHE A 65 15.46 -3.84 8.21
N LYS A 66 14.96 -4.56 9.22
CA LYS A 66 14.27 -3.96 10.39
C LYS A 66 15.03 -2.79 11.01
N ASN A 67 16.34 -2.92 11.13
CA ASN A 67 17.20 -1.91 11.76
C ASN A 67 17.39 -0.62 10.91
N ILE A 68 16.97 -0.64 9.64
CA ILE A 68 17.10 0.46 8.70
C ILE A 68 15.77 0.81 8.02
N GLU A 69 14.63 0.42 8.62
CA GLU A 69 13.29 0.70 8.09
C GLU A 69 13.08 2.14 7.64
N PRO A 70 13.48 3.19 8.40
CA PRO A 70 13.27 4.58 7.95
C PRO A 70 13.94 4.91 6.61
N LEU A 71 15.14 4.37 6.36
CA LEU A 71 15.86 4.59 5.11
C LEU A 71 15.22 3.83 3.94
N VAL A 72 14.80 2.58 4.19
CA VAL A 72 14.07 1.78 3.20
C VAL A 72 12.73 2.45 2.87
N ALA A 73 12.00 2.93 3.87
CA ALA A 73 10.75 3.65 3.69
C ALA A 73 10.96 4.92 2.86
N SER A 74 12.03 5.67 3.09
CA SER A 74 12.36 6.85 2.29
C SER A 74 12.59 6.49 0.81
N TYR A 75 13.27 5.38 0.54
CA TYR A 75 13.45 4.90 -0.83
C TYR A 75 12.11 4.49 -1.45
N LEU A 76 11.34 3.62 -0.78
CA LEU A 76 10.07 3.12 -1.29
C LEU A 76 9.08 4.27 -1.54
N TYR A 77 9.10 5.31 -0.70
CA TYR A 77 8.33 6.53 -0.95
C TYR A 77 8.68 7.14 -2.31
N LYS A 78 9.97 7.30 -2.63
CA LYS A 78 10.40 7.80 -3.95
C LYS A 78 9.91 6.92 -5.10
N ILE A 79 9.89 5.59 -4.95
CA ILE A 79 9.32 4.70 -5.98
C ILE A 79 7.82 4.99 -6.18
N ILE A 80 7.09 5.17 -5.08
CA ILE A 80 5.64 5.33 -5.06
C ILE A 80 5.20 6.69 -5.60
N ILE A 81 5.90 7.77 -5.25
CA ILE A 81 5.42 9.15 -5.48
C ILE A 81 6.18 9.95 -6.56
N GLU A 82 7.33 9.48 -7.06
CA GLU A 82 8.18 10.31 -7.92
C GLU A 82 7.77 10.35 -9.40
N ASN A 83 7.40 11.56 -9.85
CA ASN A 83 7.19 12.04 -11.23
C ASN A 83 6.29 11.18 -12.14
N LYS A 84 5.13 11.74 -12.52
CA LYS A 84 4.06 11.16 -13.38
C LYS A 84 4.55 10.37 -14.61
N LYS A 85 5.71 10.71 -15.17
CA LYS A 85 6.26 10.06 -16.37
C LYS A 85 7.20 8.89 -16.11
N LEU A 86 7.67 8.68 -14.88
CA LEU A 86 8.73 7.73 -14.53
C LEU A 86 8.22 6.55 -13.69
N VAL A 87 7.02 6.66 -13.15
CA VAL A 87 6.42 5.64 -12.27
C VAL A 87 6.01 4.39 -13.07
N ASP A 88 6.53 3.24 -12.65
CA ASP A 88 6.10 1.92 -13.13
C ASP A 88 5.04 1.35 -12.17
N VAL A 89 3.86 1.01 -12.70
CA VAL A 89 2.71 0.53 -11.92
C VAL A 89 3.03 -0.75 -11.12
N ASN A 90 3.88 -1.64 -11.65
CA ASN A 90 4.24 -2.87 -10.94
C ASN A 90 5.17 -2.56 -9.78
N ASN A 91 6.19 -1.72 -10.01
CA ASN A 91 7.10 -1.31 -8.93
C ASN A 91 6.36 -0.58 -7.79
N VAL A 92 5.33 0.22 -8.09
CA VAL A 92 4.49 0.86 -7.05
C VAL A 92 3.74 -0.19 -6.24
N GLN A 93 3.09 -1.15 -6.92
CA GLN A 93 2.36 -2.21 -6.23
C GLN A 93 3.29 -3.06 -5.35
N ASP A 94 4.45 -3.44 -5.87
CA ASP A 94 5.40 -4.27 -5.13
C ASP A 94 6.04 -3.49 -3.97
N ALA A 95 6.28 -2.18 -4.14
CA ALA A 95 6.71 -1.30 -3.04
C ALA A 95 5.66 -1.22 -1.93
N LEU A 96 4.37 -1.09 -2.28
CA LEU A 96 3.26 -1.13 -1.33
C LEU A 96 3.18 -2.50 -0.62
N ASP A 97 3.39 -3.60 -1.34
CA ASP A 97 3.41 -4.94 -0.76
C ASP A 97 4.57 -5.12 0.23
N VAL A 98 5.76 -4.58 -0.06
CA VAL A 98 6.89 -4.59 0.88
C VAL A 98 6.55 -3.78 2.13
N LEU A 99 6.00 -2.57 1.99
CA LEU A 99 5.57 -1.74 3.13
C LEU A 99 4.50 -2.45 3.97
N GLU A 100 3.55 -3.13 3.34
CA GLU A 100 2.48 -3.84 4.04
C GLU A 100 3.00 -5.09 4.75
N SER A 101 3.81 -5.91 4.09
CA SER A 101 4.15 -7.26 4.58
C SER A 101 5.44 -7.35 5.38
N ARG A 102 6.45 -6.51 5.06
CA ARG A 102 7.81 -6.65 5.59
C ARG A 102 8.15 -5.67 6.71
N PHE A 103 7.55 -4.49 6.71
CA PHE A 103 7.80 -3.48 7.75
C PHE A 103 7.12 -3.85 9.06
N GLN A 104 7.79 -3.61 10.18
CA GLN A 104 7.21 -3.69 11.51
C GLN A 104 6.26 -2.52 11.74
N ASP A 105 6.72 -1.30 11.42
CA ASP A 105 5.88 -0.11 11.53
C ASP A 105 4.98 0.04 10.30
N LYS A 106 3.70 -0.33 10.46
CA LYS A 106 2.69 -0.26 9.39
C LYS A 106 2.29 1.18 9.07
N THR A 107 2.73 2.17 9.85
CA THR A 107 2.41 3.57 9.60
C THR A 107 3.04 4.09 8.32
N TYR A 108 4.18 3.53 7.88
CA TYR A 108 4.76 3.86 6.58
C TYR A 108 3.79 3.50 5.44
N PHE A 109 3.26 2.26 5.44
CA PHE A 109 2.27 1.84 4.46
C PHE A 109 1.07 2.79 4.46
N ILE A 110 0.46 3.02 5.63
CA ILE A 110 -0.79 3.81 5.74
C ILE A 110 -0.59 5.25 5.27
N THR A 111 0.53 5.86 5.66
CA THR A 111 0.87 7.24 5.29
C THR A 111 1.07 7.34 3.78
N TYR A 112 1.85 6.44 3.18
CA TYR A 112 2.19 6.52 1.76
C TYR A 112 0.99 6.16 0.87
N ALA A 113 0.18 5.19 1.31
CA ALA A 113 -1.09 4.86 0.66
C ALA A 113 -2.07 6.04 0.68
N SER A 114 -2.07 6.83 1.75
CA SER A 114 -2.90 8.05 1.82
C SER A 114 -2.35 9.17 0.93
N ASP A 115 -1.02 9.38 0.93
CA ASP A 115 -0.36 10.39 0.12
C ASP A 115 -0.51 10.15 -1.39
N LEU A 116 -0.61 8.88 -1.81
CA LEU A 116 -0.84 8.48 -3.19
C LEU A 116 -2.04 9.19 -3.83
N THR A 117 -3.05 9.56 -3.04
CA THR A 117 -4.25 10.27 -3.50
C THR A 117 -3.98 11.63 -4.15
N ARG A 118 -2.77 12.19 -3.96
CA ARG A 118 -2.32 13.44 -4.58
C ARG A 118 -1.68 13.22 -5.96
N PHE A 119 -1.53 11.98 -6.41
CA PHE A 119 -0.82 11.60 -7.62
C PHE A 119 -1.74 10.83 -8.57
N GLU A 120 -1.55 10.99 -9.89
CA GLU A 120 -2.41 10.35 -10.90
C GLU A 120 -2.38 8.82 -10.84
N ILE A 121 -1.29 8.23 -10.33
CA ILE A 121 -1.11 6.78 -10.24
C ILE A 121 -2.15 6.10 -9.33
N ILE A 122 -2.79 6.83 -8.39
CA ILE A 122 -3.87 6.28 -7.56
C ILE A 122 -5.10 5.88 -8.38
N TYR A 123 -5.30 6.50 -9.55
CA TYR A 123 -6.40 6.14 -10.44
C TYR A 123 -6.10 4.88 -11.26
N ASN A 124 -4.92 4.28 -11.11
CA ASN A 124 -4.67 2.95 -11.62
C ASN A 124 -5.41 1.91 -10.76
N PRO A 125 -6.25 1.04 -11.35
CA PRO A 125 -7.07 0.10 -10.58
C PRO A 125 -6.25 -0.90 -9.77
N PHE A 126 -5.05 -1.27 -10.24
CA PHE A 126 -4.19 -2.19 -9.51
C PHE A 126 -3.56 -1.53 -8.28
N VAL A 127 -3.23 -0.24 -8.35
CA VAL A 127 -2.68 0.52 -7.21
C VAL A 127 -3.74 0.75 -6.14
N ILE A 128 -4.93 1.23 -6.51
CA ILE A 128 -6.00 1.45 -5.53
C ILE A 128 -6.49 0.13 -4.92
N LYS A 129 -6.49 -0.97 -5.69
CA LYS A 129 -6.71 -2.32 -5.17
C LYS A 129 -5.73 -2.65 -4.04
N LYS A 130 -4.42 -2.42 -4.25
CA LYS A 130 -3.39 -2.64 -3.22
C LYS A 130 -3.57 -1.78 -1.98
N VAL A 131 -3.97 -0.51 -2.16
CA VAL A 131 -4.29 0.38 -1.05
C VAL A 131 -5.43 -0.20 -0.19
N TRP A 132 -6.53 -0.62 -0.80
CA TRP A 132 -7.65 -1.23 -0.06
C TRP A 132 -7.27 -2.55 0.63
N GLN A 133 -6.50 -3.41 -0.04
CA GLN A 133 -6.00 -4.64 0.56
C GLN A 133 -5.18 -4.37 1.82
N GLY A 134 -4.24 -3.43 1.76
CA GLY A 134 -3.41 -3.11 2.92
C GLY A 134 -4.17 -2.36 4.01
N PHE A 135 -5.09 -1.46 3.67
CA PHE A 135 -5.99 -0.85 4.66
C PHE A 135 -6.81 -1.90 5.40
N ARG A 136 -7.41 -2.86 4.68
CA ARG A 136 -8.17 -3.97 5.29
C ARG A 136 -7.31 -4.76 6.27
N LYS A 137 -6.11 -5.18 5.86
CA LYS A 137 -5.21 -6.00 6.70
C LYS A 137 -4.73 -5.28 7.97
N ASN A 138 -4.61 -3.96 7.93
CA ASN A 138 -4.09 -3.16 9.04
C ASN A 138 -5.20 -2.49 9.88
N LEU A 139 -6.47 -2.72 9.54
CA LEU A 139 -7.60 -1.99 10.11
C LEU A 139 -7.69 -2.11 11.64
N ALA A 140 -7.50 -3.32 12.19
CA ALA A 140 -7.63 -3.59 13.61
C ALA A 140 -6.64 -2.81 14.50
N GLY A 141 -5.49 -2.41 13.98
CA GLY A 141 -4.44 -1.70 14.74
C GLY A 141 -4.28 -0.23 14.37
N TYR A 142 -4.94 0.23 13.30
CA TYR A 142 -4.65 1.52 12.69
C TYR A 142 -5.88 2.22 12.08
N ASP A 143 -7.08 1.86 12.52
CA ASP A 143 -8.36 2.44 12.08
C ASP A 143 -8.34 3.97 12.05
N ASP A 144 -7.96 4.63 13.14
CA ASP A 144 -7.89 6.09 13.25
C ASP A 144 -7.01 6.73 12.14
N LYS A 145 -5.89 6.09 11.80
CA LYS A 145 -4.97 6.59 10.75
C LYS A 145 -5.52 6.31 9.36
N ILE A 146 -6.09 5.13 9.14
CA ILE A 146 -6.72 4.75 7.86
C ILE A 146 -7.88 5.71 7.56
N PHE A 147 -8.74 6.01 8.54
CA PHE A 147 -9.89 6.88 8.32
C PHE A 147 -9.58 8.37 8.17
N LYS A 148 -8.37 8.82 8.52
CA LYS A 148 -7.87 10.16 8.16
C LYS A 148 -7.61 10.29 6.66
N GLY A 149 -7.11 9.23 6.00
CA GLY A 149 -6.85 9.19 4.55
C GLY A 149 -8.02 8.66 3.71
N PHE A 150 -8.99 8.01 4.35
CA PHE A 150 -10.09 7.28 3.71
C PHE A 150 -10.83 8.09 2.65
N GLU A 151 -11.21 9.34 2.94
CA GLU A 151 -12.04 10.15 2.04
C GLU A 151 -11.36 10.36 0.67
N ALA A 152 -10.05 10.56 0.67
CA ALA A 152 -9.31 10.78 -0.56
C ALA A 152 -9.20 9.49 -1.40
N VAL A 153 -8.99 8.33 -0.76
CA VAL A 153 -8.97 7.02 -1.43
C VAL A 153 -10.38 6.62 -1.89
N TYR A 154 -11.41 6.90 -1.10
CA TYR A 154 -12.81 6.65 -1.44
C TYR A 154 -13.23 7.47 -2.67
N ARG A 155 -12.87 8.75 -2.75
CA ARG A 155 -13.10 9.56 -3.97
C ARG A 155 -12.42 8.97 -5.21
N ALA A 156 -11.19 8.48 -5.08
CA ALA A 156 -10.52 7.79 -6.19
C ALA A 156 -11.23 6.48 -6.58
N THR A 157 -11.80 5.78 -5.59
CA THR A 157 -12.62 4.57 -5.78
C THR A 157 -13.94 4.89 -6.46
N GLY A 158 -14.51 6.07 -6.21
CA GLY A 158 -15.77 6.57 -6.77
C GLY A 158 -15.84 6.48 -8.30
N LEU A 159 -14.74 6.71 -9.01
CA LEU A 159 -14.69 6.56 -10.47
C LEU A 159 -15.14 5.15 -10.92
N PHE A 160 -14.75 4.12 -10.17
CA PHE A 160 -15.11 2.72 -10.43
C PHE A 160 -16.47 2.33 -9.84
N LEU A 161 -16.97 3.06 -8.84
CA LEU A 161 -18.32 2.85 -8.28
C LEU A 161 -19.41 3.34 -9.22
N PHE A 162 -19.18 4.47 -9.90
CA PHE A 162 -20.19 5.14 -10.74
C PHE A 162 -20.04 4.88 -12.24
N ASN A 163 -18.82 4.68 -12.76
CA ASN A 163 -18.59 4.37 -14.18
C ASN A 163 -18.29 2.86 -14.39
N LYS A 164 -19.35 2.07 -14.40
CA LYS A 164 -19.35 0.59 -14.30
C LYS A 164 -18.73 -0.18 -15.47
N GLN A 165 -18.24 0.50 -16.53
CA GLN A 165 -17.82 -0.13 -17.79
C GLN A 165 -16.31 -0.18 -18.03
N GLU A 166 -15.48 0.37 -17.14
CA GLU A 166 -14.02 0.28 -17.29
C GLU A 166 -13.44 -0.93 -16.55
N TYR A 167 -12.43 -1.55 -17.18
CA TYR A 167 -11.64 -2.70 -16.73
C TYR A 167 -11.15 -2.66 -15.27
N GLY A 168 -11.23 -1.51 -14.58
CA GLY A 168 -10.85 -1.36 -13.18
C GLY A 168 -11.89 -1.82 -12.16
N SER A 169 -13.19 -1.80 -12.48
CA SER A 169 -14.25 -2.05 -11.49
C SER A 169 -14.15 -3.43 -10.84
N ASP A 170 -13.85 -4.46 -11.63
CA ASP A 170 -13.74 -5.85 -11.16
C ASP A 170 -12.52 -6.09 -10.26
N TYR A 171 -11.53 -5.20 -10.28
CA TYR A 171 -10.36 -5.29 -9.41
C TYR A 171 -10.52 -4.48 -8.13
N VAL A 172 -11.18 -3.32 -8.21
CA VAL A 172 -11.23 -2.35 -7.11
C VAL A 172 -12.44 -2.60 -6.20
N ILE A 173 -13.62 -2.78 -6.79
CA ILE A 173 -14.87 -2.85 -6.04
C ILE A 173 -14.90 -4.06 -5.07
N PRO A 174 -14.44 -5.26 -5.45
CA PRO A 174 -14.37 -6.38 -4.50
C PRO A 174 -13.48 -6.10 -3.28
N GLU A 175 -12.34 -5.42 -3.45
CA GLU A 175 -11.47 -5.09 -2.32
C GLU A 175 -12.07 -4.00 -1.44
N PHE A 176 -12.76 -3.03 -2.02
CA PHE A 176 -13.50 -2.03 -1.27
C PHE A 176 -14.64 -2.66 -0.45
N ILE A 177 -15.41 -3.57 -1.07
CA ILE A 177 -16.43 -4.37 -0.38
C ILE A 177 -15.78 -5.12 0.79
N ALA A 178 -14.69 -5.84 0.55
CA ALA A 178 -14.01 -6.59 1.60
C ALA A 178 -13.47 -5.70 2.73
N PHE A 179 -13.05 -4.47 2.44
CA PHE A 179 -12.70 -3.49 3.48
C PHE A 179 -13.90 -3.10 4.35
N LEU A 180 -15.05 -2.79 3.73
CA LEU A 180 -16.28 -2.43 4.47
C LEU A 180 -16.75 -3.58 5.37
N ARG A 181 -16.72 -4.81 4.83
CA ARG A 181 -17.05 -6.04 5.57
C ARG A 181 -16.15 -6.22 6.78
N GLU A 182 -14.84 -6.10 6.60
CA GLU A 182 -13.87 -6.21 7.69
C GLU A 182 -14.13 -5.16 8.77
N TYR A 183 -14.38 -3.90 8.39
CA TYR A 183 -14.73 -2.85 9.36
C TYR A 183 -15.96 -3.23 10.18
N ILE A 184 -17.05 -3.63 9.51
CA ILE A 184 -18.30 -4.03 10.17
C ILE A 184 -18.04 -5.19 11.14
N ASN A 185 -17.32 -6.22 10.69
CA ASN A 185 -17.01 -7.39 11.51
C ASN A 185 -16.12 -7.06 12.72
N LEU A 186 -15.13 -6.17 12.57
CA LEU A 186 -14.29 -5.73 13.68
C LEU A 186 -15.08 -4.91 14.70
N VAL A 187 -16.02 -4.08 14.25
CA VAL A 187 -16.91 -3.32 15.13
C VAL A 187 -17.88 -4.23 15.88
N THR A 188 -18.59 -5.10 15.16
CA THR A 188 -19.62 -5.97 15.77
C THR A 188 -19.00 -6.99 16.73
N SER A 189 -17.77 -7.43 16.48
CA SER A 189 -16.99 -8.26 17.42
C SER A 189 -16.30 -7.48 18.55
N GLY A 190 -16.44 -6.15 18.60
CA GLY A 190 -15.86 -5.29 19.63
C GLY A 190 -14.34 -5.15 19.58
N LYS A 191 -13.69 -5.53 18.47
CA LYS A 191 -12.24 -5.41 18.29
C LYS A 191 -11.80 -3.97 18.04
N ILE A 192 -12.65 -3.15 17.43
CA ILE A 192 -12.45 -1.70 17.26
C ILE A 192 -13.68 -0.93 17.73
N LYS A 193 -13.51 0.37 18.00
CA LYS A 193 -14.63 1.26 18.33
C LYS A 193 -15.35 1.69 17.06
N ASP A 194 -16.67 1.81 17.12
CA ASP A 194 -17.47 2.28 15.98
C ASP A 194 -17.44 3.81 15.83
N THR A 195 -16.29 4.35 15.45
CA THR A 195 -16.12 5.80 15.28
C THR A 195 -16.62 6.31 13.93
N GLN A 196 -16.83 5.42 12.96
CA GLN A 196 -17.15 5.76 11.58
C GLN A 196 -18.56 5.31 11.16
N ARG A 197 -19.43 4.98 12.12
CA ARG A 197 -20.77 4.44 11.89
C ARG A 197 -21.56 5.13 10.80
N ALA A 198 -21.78 6.44 10.97
CA ALA A 198 -22.56 7.25 10.06
C ALA A 198 -21.99 7.23 8.63
N ARG A 199 -20.65 7.25 8.51
CA ARG A 199 -19.95 7.24 7.22
C ARG A 199 -20.14 5.90 6.52
N ILE A 200 -19.88 4.79 7.21
CA ILE A 200 -20.02 3.43 6.63
C ILE A 200 -21.48 3.18 6.23
N ILE A 201 -22.44 3.61 7.04
CA ILE A 201 -23.87 3.54 6.69
C ILE A 201 -24.17 4.33 5.42
N SER A 202 -23.71 5.59 5.32
CA SER A 202 -23.93 6.43 4.12
C SER A 202 -23.42 5.73 2.86
N ILE A 203 -22.21 5.19 2.91
CA ILE A 203 -21.58 4.52 1.77
C ILE A 203 -22.38 3.28 1.35
N CYS A 204 -22.77 2.43 2.31
CA CYS A 204 -23.58 1.25 2.00
C CYS A 204 -24.97 1.63 1.42
N GLN A 205 -25.54 2.75 1.85
CA GLN A 205 -26.79 3.28 1.29
C GLN A 205 -26.59 3.85 -0.12
N GLU A 206 -25.49 4.53 -0.40
CA GLU A 206 -25.11 5.01 -1.75
C GLU A 206 -24.88 3.84 -2.71
N MET A 207 -24.34 2.73 -2.20
CA MET A 207 -24.26 1.45 -2.91
C MET A 207 -25.64 0.77 -3.07
N GLY A 208 -26.72 1.34 -2.54
CA GLY A 208 -28.08 0.81 -2.66
C GLY A 208 -28.34 -0.47 -1.86
N LEU A 209 -27.51 -0.80 -0.87
CA LEU A 209 -27.64 -2.04 -0.09
C LEU A 209 -28.84 -2.03 0.88
N ASN A 210 -29.35 -0.84 1.20
CA ASN A 210 -30.59 -0.65 1.97
C ASN A 210 -31.86 -0.86 1.13
N SER A 211 -31.75 -0.99 -0.19
CA SER A 211 -32.90 -1.18 -1.07
C SER A 211 -33.45 -2.61 -1.01
N LYS A 212 -34.79 -2.71 -1.11
CA LYS A 212 -35.46 -4.01 -1.34
C LYS A 212 -35.12 -4.60 -2.72
N LYS A 213 -34.71 -3.77 -3.68
CA LYS A 213 -34.23 -4.23 -4.99
C LYS A 213 -32.81 -4.79 -4.87
N GLN A 214 -32.42 -5.65 -5.80
CA GLN A 214 -31.04 -6.09 -5.89
C GLN A 214 -30.15 -4.90 -6.29
N SER A 215 -29.14 -4.62 -5.47
CA SER A 215 -28.10 -3.64 -5.78
C SER A 215 -27.13 -4.24 -6.80
N ASP A 216 -26.69 -3.44 -7.77
CA ASP A 216 -25.65 -3.84 -8.72
C ASP A 216 -24.35 -4.25 -8.04
N PHE A 217 -24.11 -3.81 -6.79
CA PHE A 217 -22.93 -4.18 -6.03
C PHE A 217 -22.96 -5.63 -5.52
N GLN A 218 -24.15 -6.24 -5.44
CA GLN A 218 -24.31 -7.63 -5.03
C GLN A 218 -23.71 -8.63 -6.03
N ARG A 219 -23.46 -8.22 -7.28
CA ARG A 219 -22.80 -9.07 -8.30
C ARG A 219 -21.30 -9.27 -8.06
N TYR A 220 -20.67 -8.39 -7.28
CA TYR A 220 -19.25 -8.46 -6.98
C TYR A 220 -19.00 -9.43 -5.82
N LEU A 221 -17.80 -10.02 -5.80
CA LEU A 221 -17.37 -10.91 -4.73
C LEU A 221 -17.52 -10.24 -3.36
N GLY A 222 -18.24 -10.89 -2.45
CA GLY A 222 -18.52 -10.36 -1.11
C GLY A 222 -19.73 -9.42 -1.03
N GLY A 223 -20.37 -9.07 -2.15
CA GLY A 223 -21.44 -8.07 -2.18
C GLY A 223 -22.73 -8.52 -1.49
N GLU A 224 -23.10 -9.80 -1.62
CA GLU A 224 -24.25 -10.39 -0.91
C GLU A 224 -24.01 -10.44 0.60
N GLU A 225 -22.82 -10.87 1.00
CA GLU A 225 -22.42 -10.91 2.41
C GLU A 225 -22.37 -9.52 3.02
N LEU A 226 -21.82 -8.53 2.30
CA LEU A 226 -21.83 -7.13 2.75
C LEU A 226 -23.26 -6.63 2.97
N LYS A 227 -24.22 -6.99 2.11
CA LYS A 227 -25.63 -6.59 2.30
C LYS A 227 -26.20 -7.16 3.60
N GLN A 228 -25.91 -8.43 3.89
CA GLN A 228 -26.37 -9.09 5.12
C GLN A 228 -25.71 -8.47 6.35
N GLU A 229 -24.38 -8.34 6.35
CA GLU A 229 -23.61 -7.72 7.43
C GLU A 229 -24.07 -6.27 7.67
N PHE A 230 -24.30 -5.49 6.61
CA PHE A 230 -24.82 -4.13 6.69
C PHE A 230 -26.23 -4.07 7.30
N PHE A 231 -27.13 -5.01 6.97
CA PHE A 231 -28.48 -5.04 7.53
C PHE A 231 -28.46 -5.11 9.06
N TYR A 232 -27.68 -6.05 9.62
CA TYR A 232 -27.54 -6.17 11.08
C TYR A 232 -26.83 -4.96 11.67
N TYR A 233 -25.72 -4.56 11.06
CA TYR A 233 -24.92 -3.42 11.48
C TYR A 233 -25.73 -2.12 11.56
N ALA A 234 -26.59 -1.85 10.56
CA ALA A 234 -27.45 -0.67 10.55
C ALA A 234 -28.59 -0.76 11.58
N GLN A 235 -29.12 -1.96 11.84
CA GLN A 235 -30.24 -2.17 12.76
C GLN A 235 -29.87 -2.11 14.24
N GLU A 236 -28.63 -2.43 14.60
CA GLU A 236 -28.13 -2.26 15.98
C GLU A 236 -28.18 -0.81 16.49
N ALA A 237 -28.52 0.16 15.63
CA ALA A 237 -28.81 1.54 16.03
C ALA A 237 -30.14 1.69 16.81
N PHE A 238 -31.02 0.69 16.84
CA PHE A 238 -32.29 0.73 17.60
C PHE A 238 -32.21 0.07 18.98
N GLY A 239 -31.02 -0.24 19.47
CA GLY A 239 -30.82 -1.01 20.70
C GLY A 239 -29.78 -0.43 21.67
N LYS A 240 -29.78 0.89 21.91
CA LYS A 240 -29.26 1.53 23.15
C LYS A 240 -29.99 2.83 23.42
#